data_AF-T1B012-F1
#
_entry.id   AF-T1B012-F1
#
_cell.length_a   1.000
_cell.length_b   1.000
_cell.length_c   1.000
_cell.angle_alpha   90.00
_cell.angle_beta   90.00
_cell.angle_gamma   90.00
#
_symmetry.space_group_name_H-M   'P 1'
#
loop_
_entity.id
_entity.type
_entity.pdbx_description
1 polymer ?
#
loop_
_entity_poly.entity_id
_entity_poly.type
_entity_poly.pdbx_seq_one_letter_code
_entity_poly.pdbx_strand_id
1 'polypeptide(L)' 'MLFSHPADFTPVCTTEFLAFTERYEDFKKLGVELIGLSVDSIYSHIAWMRDIKEHYGVEIP' A
#
# COMPACT_ATOMS: atom_id res chain seq x y z
N MET A 1 -0.92 -12.75 0.68
CA MET A 1 -2.31 -12.28 0.58
C MET A 1 -2.39 -11.25 -0.52
N LEU A 2 -3.17 -11.54 -1.56
CA LEU A 2 -3.50 -10.58 -2.60
C LEU A 2 -4.74 -9.80 -2.18
N PHE A 3 -4.66 -8.47 -2.26
CA PHE A 3 -5.79 -7.58 -2.00
C PHE A 3 -5.87 -6.51 -3.09
N SER A 4 -7.07 -6.02 -3.34
CA SER A 4 -7.32 -5.00 -4.35
C SER A 4 -7.87 -3.73 -3.73
N HIS A 5 -7.52 -2.58 -4.29
CA HIS A 5 -8.11 -1.28 -3.97
C HIS A 5 -8.67 -0.62 -5.24
N PRO A 6 -9.73 0.20 -5.14
CA PRO A 6 -10.36 0.81 -6.32
C PRO A 6 -9.45 1.71 -7.15
N ALA A 7 -8.67 2.59 -6.52
CA ALA A 7 -7.81 3.56 -7.21
C ALA A 7 -6.73 4.15 -6.29
N ASP A 8 -5.55 4.39 -6.85
CA ASP A 8 -4.49 5.19 -6.24
C ASP A 8 -4.97 6.62 -5.92
N PHE A 9 -4.29 7.31 -4.99
CA PHE A 9 -4.61 8.69 -4.59
C PHE A 9 -6.02 8.90 -4.02
N THR A 10 -6.71 7.85 -3.57
CA THR A 10 -7.99 7.98 -2.88
C THR A 10 -7.82 7.77 -1.36
N PRO A 11 -8.52 8.54 -0.52
CA PRO A 11 -8.19 8.65 0.90
C PRO A 11 -8.33 7.32 1.66
N VAL A 12 -9.39 6.55 1.38
CA VAL A 12 -9.60 5.25 2.05
C VAL A 12 -8.50 4.26 1.66
N CYS A 13 -8.18 4.15 0.38
CA CYS A 13 -7.12 3.25 -0.10
C CYS A 13 -5.77 3.62 0.52
N THR A 14 -5.46 4.91 0.64
CA THR A 14 -4.24 5.38 1.33
C THR A 14 -4.23 4.92 2.78
N THR A 15 -5.33 5.10 3.52
CA THR A 15 -5.39 4.64 4.92
C THR A 15 -5.25 3.12 5.06
N GLU A 16 -5.78 2.34 4.11
CA GLU A 16 -5.63 0.88 4.11
C GLU A 16 -4.18 0.46 3.90
N PHE A 17 -3.46 1.07 2.94
CA PHE A 17 -2.05 0.79 2.71
C PHE A 17 -1.15 1.18 3.89
N LEU A 18 -1.46 2.29 4.58
CA LEU A 18 -0.79 2.65 5.83
C LEU A 18 -1.02 1.57 6.91
N ALA A 19 -2.27 1.13 7.09
CA ALA A 19 -2.60 0.10 8.08
C ALA A 19 -1.99 -1.28 7.78
N PHE A 20 -1.86 -1.64 6.49
CA PHE A 20 -1.14 -2.85 6.06
C PHE A 20 0.36 -2.74 6.32
N THR A 21 0.94 -1.57 6.07
CA THR A 21 2.36 -1.31 6.33
C THR A 21 2.68 -1.41 7.82
N GLU A 22 1.85 -0.84 8.70
CA GLU A 22 1.98 -1.00 10.16
C GLU A 22 1.94 -2.47 10.61
N ARG A 23 1.15 -3.31 9.93
CA ARG A 23 0.96 -4.73 10.26
C ARG A 23 1.86 -5.67 9.45
N TYR A 24 2.76 -5.13 8.63
CA TYR A 24 3.55 -5.94 7.71
C TYR A 24 4.35 -7.03 8.44
N GLU A 25 4.96 -6.71 9.58
CA GLU A 25 5.69 -7.68 10.41
C GLU A 25 4.80 -8.79 10.99
N ASP A 26 3.53 -8.51 11.26
CA ASP A 26 2.59 -9.53 11.73
C ASP A 26 2.23 -10.51 10.62
N PHE A 27 2.06 -10.03 9.38
CA PHE A 27 1.89 -10.89 8.22
C PHE A 27 3.15 -11.73 7.95
N LYS A 28 4.35 -11.15 8.07
CA LYS A 28 5.61 -11.90 7.90
C LYS A 28 5.79 -13.00 8.94
N LYS A 29 5.43 -12.78 10.21
CA LYS A 29 5.44 -13.82 11.26
C LYS A 29 4.54 -15.01 10.92
N LEU A 30 3.47 -14.78 10.16
CA LEU A 30 2.56 -15.81 9.68
C LEU A 30 3.03 -16.47 8.37
N GLY A 31 4.19 -16.08 7.83
CA GLY A 31 4.67 -16.54 6.53
C GLY A 31 3.85 -16.00 5.35
N VAL A 32 3.21 -14.84 5.52
CA VAL A 32 2.35 -14.21 4.51
C VAL A 32 3.03 -12.97 3.94
N GLU A 33 3.21 -12.95 2.62
CA GLU A 33 3.61 -11.75 1.86
C GLU A 33 2.38 -10.96 1.41
N LEU A 34 2.49 -9.63 1.26
CA LEU A 34 1.40 -8.77 0.80
C LEU A 34 1.60 -8.36 -0.66
N ILE A 35 0.51 -8.34 -1.44
CA ILE A 35 0.51 -7.83 -2.81
C ILE A 35 -0.77 -7.04 -3.09
N GLY A 36 -0.61 -5.77 -3.44
CA GLY A 36 -1.71 -4.85 -3.78
C GLY A 36 -2.03 -4.87 -5.28
N LEU A 37 -3.27 -4.52 -5.63
CA LEU A 37 -3.78 -4.49 -7.01
C LEU A 37 -4.80 -3.35 -7.20
N SER A 38 -4.60 -2.49 -8.18
CA SER A 38 -5.67 -1.67 -8.75
C SER A 38 -5.62 -1.70 -10.28
N VAL A 39 -6.53 -0.96 -10.90
CA VAL A 39 -6.58 -0.77 -12.35
C VAL A 39 -5.59 0.30 -12.84
N ASP A 40 -4.92 1.00 -11.93
CA ASP A 40 -4.01 2.08 -12.25
C ASP A 40 -2.71 1.55 -12.89
N SER A 41 -2.03 2.44 -13.62
CA SER A 41 -0.75 2.09 -14.23
C SER A 41 0.36 1.93 -13.19
N ILE A 42 1.42 1.20 -13.53
CA ILE A 42 2.61 1.10 -12.69
C ILE A 42 3.23 2.46 -12.32
N TYR A 43 3.14 3.45 -13.23
CA TYR A 43 3.62 4.81 -12.97
C TYR A 43 2.80 5.51 -11.88
N SER A 44 1.50 5.25 -11.85
CA SER A 44 0.60 5.72 -10.79
C SER A 44 1.01 5.15 -9.44
N HIS A 45 1.24 3.82 -9.36
CA HIS A 45 1.65 3.19 -8.11
C HIS A 45 2.96 3.77 -7.58
N ILE A 46 3.96 3.98 -8.44
CA ILE A 46 5.25 4.57 -8.05
C ILE A 46 5.07 6.01 -7.55
N ALA A 47 4.27 6.82 -8.25
CA ALA A 47 3.99 8.18 -7.83
C ALA A 47 3.22 8.21 -6.50
N TRP A 48 2.25 7.33 -6.32
CA TRP A 48 1.44 7.23 -5.11
C TRP A 48 2.25 6.77 -3.90
N MET A 49 3.14 5.78 -4.06
CA MET A 49 4.06 5.39 -2.98
C MET A 49 4.98 6.53 -2.55
N ARG A 50 5.43 7.37 -3.50
CA ARG A 50 6.23 8.57 -3.20
C ARG A 50 5.41 9.63 -2.47
N ASP A 51 4.18 9.86 -2.93
CA ASP A 51 3.23 10.77 -2.29
C ASP A 51 2.92 10.34 -0.84
N ILE A 52 2.72 9.04 -0.61
CA ILE A 52 2.54 8.49 0.75
C ILE A 52 3.78 8.77 1.61
N LYS A 53 4.98 8.52 1.08
CA LYS A 53 6.23 8.77 1.80
C LYS A 53 6.44 10.25 2.12
N GLU A 54 6.11 11.15 1.20
CA GLU A 54 6.24 12.59 1.37
C GLU A 54 5.26 13.15 2.41
N HIS A 55 4.00 12.75 2.36
CA HIS A 55 2.95 13.32 3.21
C HIS A 55 2.79 12.62 4.57
N TYR A 56 3.10 11.32 4.64
CA TYR A 56 2.88 10.51 5.86
C TYR A 56 4.18 9.99 6.46
N GLY A 57 5.33 10.13 5.78
CA GLY A 57 6.61 9.62 6.27
C GLY A 57 6.71 8.10 6.31
N VAL A 58 5.76 7.39 5.67
CA VAL A 58 5.69 5.93 5.65
C VAL A 58 6.18 5.41 4.30
N GLU A 59 7.07 4.43 4.34
CA GLU A 59 7.55 3.71 3.16
C GLU A 59 6.82 2.37 3.05
N ILE A 60 6.11 2.17 1.94
CA ILE A 60 5.41 0.93 1.64
C ILE A 60 6.46 -0.14 1.27
N PRO A 61 6.51 -1.30 1.97
CA PRO A 61 7.53 -2.33 1.80
C PRO A 61 7.34 -3.24 0.57
#